data_AF-A0A969EKQ1-F1
#
_entry.id   AF-A0A969EKQ1-F1
#
_cell.length_a   1.000
_cell.length_b   1.000
_cell.length_c   1.000
_cell.angle_alpha   90.00
_cell.angle_beta   90.00
_cell.angle_gamma   90.00
#
_symmetry.space_group_name_H-M   'P 1'
#
loop_
_entity.id
_entity.type
_entity.pdbx_description
1 polymer ?
#
loop_
_entity_poly.entity_id
_entity_poly.type
_entity_poly.pdbx_seq_one_letter_code
_entity_poly.pdbx_strand_id
1 'polypeptide(L)'
;MKPFRIFILSLLVLSMILSACSPPGTAEPTTATEPTDAPAPTDVPAATEEVMEPKGVVCEEPVKVGLITDGTGALAIYGAHILRSFMLGMEYATGAPGSAGDTFTLDLGTNTFTLD
;
A
#
# COMPACT_ATOMS: atom_id res chain seq x y z
N MET A 1 -31.69 -30.93 -17.06
CA MET A 1 -30.28 -30.54 -16.82
C MET A 1 -30.08 -29.06 -16.48
N LYS A 2 -30.72 -28.11 -17.18
CA LYS A 2 -30.61 -26.66 -16.87
C LYS A 2 -31.21 -26.23 -15.50
N PRO A 3 -32.41 -26.70 -15.08
CA PRO A 3 -32.96 -26.29 -13.79
C PRO A 3 -32.20 -26.92 -12.61
N PHE A 4 -31.71 -28.15 -12.79
CA PHE A 4 -30.87 -28.84 -11.80
C PHE A 4 -29.51 -28.17 -11.61
N ARG A 5 -28.90 -27.67 -12.70
CA ARG A 5 -27.65 -26.89 -12.63
C ARG A 5 -27.85 -25.55 -11.92
N ILE A 6 -28.96 -24.85 -12.17
CA ILE A 6 -29.30 -23.59 -11.48
C ILE A 6 -29.55 -23.85 -10.00
N PHE A 7 -30.23 -24.94 -9.66
CA PHE A 7 -30.48 -25.34 -8.27
C PHE A 7 -29.17 -25.65 -7.51
N ILE A 8 -28.25 -26.39 -8.13
CA ILE A 8 -26.92 -26.66 -7.54
C ILE A 8 -26.11 -25.38 -7.35
N LEU A 9 -26.11 -24.48 -8.35
CA LEU A 9 -25.40 -23.20 -8.26
C LEU A 9 -25.96 -22.32 -7.13
N SER A 10 -27.29 -22.26 -7.00
CA SER A 10 -27.95 -21.52 -5.92
C SER A 10 -27.61 -22.09 -4.53
N LEU A 11 -27.52 -23.42 -4.41
CA LEU A 11 -27.21 -24.09 -3.15
C LEU A 11 -25.75 -23.88 -2.75
N LEU A 12 -24.84 -23.84 -3.73
CA LEU A 12 -23.42 -23.54 -3.52
C LEU A 12 -23.22 -22.08 -3.08
N VAL A 13 -23.88 -21.12 -3.72
CA VAL A 13 -23.84 -19.70 -3.32
C VAL A 13 -24.41 -19.51 -1.91
N LEU A 14 -25.50 -20.21 -1.55
CA LEU A 14 -26.08 -20.13 -0.20
C LEU A 14 -25.12 -20.67 0.88
N SER A 15 -24.39 -21.75 0.58
CA SER A 15 -23.38 -22.31 1.49
C SER A 15 -22.20 -21.35 1.76
N MET A 16 -21.78 -20.59 0.73
CA MET A 16 -20.74 -19.56 0.87
C MET A 16 -21.17 -18.42 1.79
N ILE A 17 -22.44 -18.03 1.75
CA ILE A 17 -22.97 -16.95 2.60
C ILE A 17 -23.08 -17.39 4.07
N LEU A 18 -23.48 -18.64 4.33
CA LEU A 18 -23.57 -19.16 5.71
C LEU A 18 -22.20 -19.34 6.37
N SER A 19 -21.14 -19.64 5.61
CA SER A 19 -19.79 -19.81 6.15
C SER A 19 -19.14 -18.49 6.58
N ALA A 20 -19.59 -17.34 6.05
CA ALA A 20 -18.97 -16.04 6.33
C ALA A 20 -19.44 -15.42 7.67
N CYS A 21 -20.45 -16.00 8.32
CA CYS A 21 -21.00 -15.51 9.58
C CYS A 21 -20.64 -16.44 10.75
N SER A 22 -19.35 -16.69 10.95
CA SER A 22 -18.84 -17.24 12.22
C SER A 22 -18.41 -16.07 13.12
N PRO A 23 -18.98 -15.93 14.33
CA PRO A 23 -18.46 -14.98 15.31
C PRO A 23 -17.00 -15.32 15.64
N PRO A 24 -16.10 -14.33 15.82
CA PRO A 24 -14.78 -14.59 16.36
C PRO A 24 -14.94 -15.23 17.75
N GLY A 25 -14.22 -16.33 17.97
CA GLY A 25 -14.20 -17.02 19.25
C GLY A 25 -13.81 -16.06 20.38
N THR A 26 -14.61 -16.06 21.44
CA THR A 26 -14.31 -15.39 22.70
C THR A 26 -13.01 -15.93 23.27
N ALA A 27 -11.94 -15.14 23.21
CA ALA A 27 -10.79 -15.33 24.07
C ALA A 27 -11.18 -14.94 25.50
N GLU A 28 -10.89 -15.81 26.46
CA GLU A 28 -10.98 -15.52 27.89
C GLU A 28 -10.13 -14.30 28.27
N PRO A 29 -10.53 -13.52 29.29
CA PRO A 29 -9.80 -12.34 29.70
C PRO A 29 -8.44 -12.75 30.28
N THR A 30 -7.37 -12.35 29.61
CA THR A 30 -6.02 -12.35 30.19
C THR A 30 -5.96 -11.26 31.25
N THR A 31 -5.63 -11.66 32.47
CA THR A 31 -5.35 -10.78 33.62
C THR A 31 -4.49 -9.59 33.23
N ALA A 32 -4.99 -8.39 33.53
CA ALA A 32 -4.26 -7.14 33.38
C ALA A 32 -3.08 -7.09 34.37
N THR A 33 -1.87 -6.97 33.84
CA THR A 33 -0.68 -6.55 34.59
C THR A 33 -0.78 -5.03 34.85
N GLU A 34 -0.41 -4.63 36.06
CA GLU A 34 -0.46 -3.26 36.60
C GLU A 34 0.24 -2.18 35.73
N PRO A 35 -0.16 -0.90 35.88
CA PRO A 35 0.39 0.22 35.11
C PRO A 35 1.87 0.52 35.43
N THR A 36 2.63 0.61 34.35
CA THR A 36 3.84 1.39 34.05
C THR A 36 4.22 2.49 35.05
N ASP A 37 5.49 2.49 35.44
CA ASP A 37 6.23 3.72 35.73
C ASP A 37 7.01 4.12 34.46
N ALA A 38 6.67 5.27 33.88
CA ALA A 38 7.28 5.78 32.67
C ALA A 38 8.55 6.56 33.03
N PRO A 39 9.72 6.30 32.41
CA PRO A 39 10.87 7.15 32.61
C PRO A 39 10.56 8.57 32.13
N ALA A 40 10.95 9.55 32.94
CA ALA A 40 10.80 10.98 32.67
C ALA A 40 11.39 11.37 31.29
N PRO A 41 10.82 12.39 30.61
CA PRO A 41 11.30 12.81 29.30
C PRO A 41 12.76 13.28 29.40
N THR A 42 13.63 12.65 28.63
CA THR A 42 14.96 13.17 28.33
C THR A 42 14.80 14.26 27.28
N ASP A 43 15.25 15.48 27.57
CA ASP A 43 15.37 16.56 26.59
C ASP A 43 16.29 16.11 25.46
N VAL A 44 15.71 15.85 24.30
CA VAL A 44 16.46 15.63 23.05
C VAL A 44 16.91 17.01 22.57
N PRO A 45 18.21 17.26 22.33
CA PRO A 45 18.65 18.52 21.76
C PRO A 45 17.94 18.73 20.43
N ALA A 46 17.39 19.93 20.24
CA ALA A 46 16.72 20.33 19.00
C ALA A 46 17.65 20.01 17.81
N ALA A 47 17.21 19.07 16.98
CA ALA A 47 17.87 18.79 15.72
C ALA A 47 17.76 20.07 14.88
N THR A 48 18.90 20.73 14.66
CA THR A 48 19.02 21.71 13.58
C THR A 48 18.69 20.99 12.28
N GLU A 49 17.51 21.25 11.74
CA GLU A 49 17.14 20.89 10.38
C GLU A 49 18.02 21.72 9.42
N GLU A 50 19.25 21.27 9.16
CA GLU A 50 19.88 21.61 7.90
C GLU A 50 19.08 20.89 6.81
N VAL A 51 18.07 21.60 6.30
CA VAL A 51 17.41 21.26 5.04
C VAL A 51 18.48 21.34 3.97
N MET A 52 19.15 20.22 3.74
CA MET A 52 19.90 20.01 2.51
C MET A 52 18.88 20.06 1.39
N GLU A 53 18.77 21.20 0.71
CA GLU A 53 18.03 21.27 -0.55
C GLU A 53 18.56 20.14 -1.45
N PRO A 54 17.69 19.23 -1.92
CA PRO A 54 18.14 18.19 -2.83
C PRO A 54 18.61 18.91 -4.09
N LYS A 55 19.93 18.96 -4.30
CA LYS A 55 20.49 19.31 -5.60
C LYS A 55 19.96 18.27 -6.58
N GLY A 56 18.99 18.67 -7.39
CA GLY A 56 18.34 17.81 -8.38
C GLY A 56 19.41 17.13 -9.23
N VAL A 57 19.28 15.82 -9.38
CA VAL A 57 20.19 15.02 -10.21
C VAL A 57 19.83 15.29 -11.67
N VAL A 58 20.42 16.33 -12.26
CA VAL A 58 20.22 16.66 -13.68
C VAL A 58 21.20 15.83 -14.50
N CYS A 59 20.82 14.59 -14.79
CA CYS A 59 21.57 13.71 -15.68
C CYS A 59 21.13 13.95 -17.15
N GLU A 60 22.06 13.85 -18.10
CA GLU A 60 21.74 13.87 -19.53
C GLU A 60 20.84 12.69 -19.95
N GLU A 61 20.95 11.56 -19.23
CA GLU A 61 20.09 10.39 -19.41
C GLU A 61 19.10 10.25 -18.25
N PRO A 62 17.84 9.82 -18.51
CA PRO A 62 16.85 9.62 -17.46
C PRO A 62 17.29 8.54 -16.48
N VAL A 63 17.22 8.86 -15.18
CA VAL A 63 17.45 7.88 -14.12
C VAL A 63 16.39 6.79 -14.17
N LYS A 64 16.81 5.53 -14.33
CA LYS A 64 15.91 4.38 -14.34
C LYS A 64 15.73 3.86 -12.92
N VAL A 65 14.52 4.00 -12.39
CA VAL A 65 14.14 3.46 -11.08
C VAL A 65 13.26 2.22 -11.28
N GLY A 66 13.75 1.08 -10.81
CA GLY A 66 12.97 -0.16 -10.79
C GLY A 66 12.12 -0.25 -9.53
N LEU A 67 10.80 -0.35 -9.67
CA LEU A 67 9.87 -0.54 -8.57
C LEU A 67 9.48 -2.03 -8.46
N ILE A 68 9.95 -2.71 -7.43
CA ILE A 68 9.62 -4.11 -7.16
C ILE A 68 8.57 -4.16 -6.05
N THR A 69 7.45 -4.82 -6.32
CA THR A 69 6.38 -4.99 -5.34
C THR A 69 5.51 -6.20 -5.67
N ASP A 70 4.68 -6.61 -4.70
CA ASP A 70 3.75 -7.72 -4.84
C ASP A 70 2.57 -7.31 -5.74
N GLY A 71 2.70 -7.52 -7.05
CA GLY A 71 1.61 -7.26 -8.00
C GLY A 71 0.45 -8.25 -7.88
N THR A 72 0.69 -9.43 -7.30
CA THR A 72 -0.29 -10.52 -7.15
C THR A 72 -0.04 -11.32 -5.86
N GLY A 73 -0.95 -12.24 -5.52
CA GLY A 73 -0.81 -13.11 -4.35
C GLY A 73 -1.40 -12.53 -3.06
N ALA A 74 -1.05 -13.13 -1.92
CA ALA A 74 -1.66 -12.81 -0.62
C ALA A 74 -1.35 -11.38 -0.14
N LEU A 75 -0.24 -10.79 -0.60
CA LEU A 75 0.22 -9.46 -0.21
C LEU A 75 -0.06 -8.39 -1.28
N ALA A 76 -0.84 -8.71 -2.32
CA ALA A 76 -1.11 -7.81 -3.45
C ALA A 76 -1.72 -6.46 -3.04
N ILE A 77 -2.42 -6.39 -1.89
CA ILE A 77 -2.96 -5.12 -1.37
C ILE A 77 -1.86 -4.10 -1.05
N TYR A 78 -0.69 -4.55 -0.58
CA TYR A 78 0.44 -3.66 -0.34
C TYR A 78 1.04 -3.16 -1.66
N GLY A 79 1.19 -4.04 -2.66
CA GLY A 79 1.64 -3.63 -3.98
C GLY A 79 0.70 -2.66 -4.67
N ALA A 80 -0.62 -2.85 -4.51
CA ALA A 80 -1.62 -1.92 -5.03
C ALA A 80 -1.49 -0.50 -4.43
N HIS A 81 -1.12 -0.39 -3.15
CA HIS A 81 -0.83 0.91 -2.53
C HIS A 81 0.51 1.47 -3.00
N ILE A 82 1.57 0.65 -3.03
CA ILE A 82 2.92 1.07 -3.44
C ILE A 82 2.94 1.59 -4.88
N LEU A 83 2.26 0.91 -5.82
CA LEU A 83 2.21 1.33 -7.22
C LEU A 83 1.54 2.69 -7.40
N ARG A 84 0.60 3.07 -6.54
CA ARG A 84 -0.05 4.38 -6.57
C ARG A 84 0.79 5.44 -5.85
N SER A 85 1.27 5.13 -4.65
CA SER A 85 2.01 6.08 -3.83
C SER A 85 3.35 6.47 -4.44
N PHE A 86 4.05 5.53 -5.08
CA PHE A 86 5.31 5.82 -5.73
C PHE A 86 5.15 6.86 -6.84
N MET A 87 4.10 6.72 -7.68
CA MET A 87 3.86 7.66 -8.78
C MET A 87 3.54 9.06 -8.25
N LEU A 88 2.63 9.16 -7.27
CA LEU A 88 2.32 10.43 -6.61
C LEU A 88 3.55 11.06 -5.94
N GLY A 89 4.41 10.25 -5.33
CA GLY A 89 5.66 10.72 -4.74
C GLY A 89 6.64 11.27 -5.78
N MET A 90 6.70 10.66 -6.96
CA MET A 90 7.52 11.16 -8.07
C MET A 90 6.96 12.45 -8.66
N GLU A 91 5.63 12.57 -8.81
CA GLU A 91 5.00 13.83 -9.25
C GLU A 91 5.26 14.95 -8.24
N TYR A 92 5.12 14.66 -6.94
CA TYR A 92 5.47 15.61 -5.89
C TYR A 92 6.95 16.02 -5.93
N ALA A 93 7.86 15.06 -6.11
CA ALA A 93 9.29 15.33 -6.14
C ALA A 93 9.76 16.07 -7.40
N THR A 94 9.06 15.89 -8.53
CA THR A 94 9.43 16.48 -9.81
C THR A 94 8.65 17.73 -10.18
N GLY A 95 7.52 18.00 -9.51
CA GLY A 95 6.63 19.12 -9.80
C GLY A 95 5.68 18.87 -10.98
N ALA A 96 5.95 17.85 -11.81
CA ALA A 96 5.24 17.57 -13.04
C ALA A 96 4.49 16.22 -12.99
N PRO A 97 3.38 16.06 -13.73
CA PRO A 97 2.69 14.79 -13.86
C PRO A 97 3.53 13.74 -14.61
N GLY A 98 3.32 12.46 -14.30
CA GLY A 98 3.95 11.37 -15.04
C GLY A 98 3.38 11.17 -16.44
N SER A 99 4.19 10.61 -17.35
CA SER A 99 3.77 10.28 -18.72
C SER A 99 2.67 9.21 -18.81
N ALA A 100 2.44 8.44 -17.75
CA ALA A 100 1.38 7.43 -17.66
C ALA A 100 -0.02 8.00 -17.38
N GLY A 101 -0.16 9.31 -17.19
CA GLY A 101 -1.41 9.97 -16.81
C GLY A 101 -1.82 9.68 -15.36
N ASP A 102 -3.10 9.90 -15.05
CA ASP A 102 -3.63 9.91 -13.67
C ASP A 102 -3.44 8.59 -12.89
N THR A 103 -3.29 7.45 -13.60
CA THR A 103 -3.12 6.15 -12.95
C THR A 103 -2.12 5.27 -13.68
N PHE A 104 -1.06 4.86 -12.98
CA PHE A 104 -0.15 3.83 -13.45
C PHE A 104 -0.72 2.42 -13.23
N THR A 105 -0.55 1.55 -14.22
CA THR A 105 -0.82 0.11 -14.15
C THR A 105 0.42 -0.65 -14.60
N LEU A 106 0.64 -1.86 -14.08
CA LEU A 106 1.81 -2.67 -14.42
C LEU A 106 1.90 -2.98 -15.92
N ASP A 107 0.76 -3.02 -16.63
CA ASP A 107 0.69 -3.26 -18.07
C ASP A 107 1.33 -2.14 -18.91
N LEU A 108 1.38 -0.91 -18.37
CA LEU A 108 2.03 0.23 -19.04
C LEU A 108 3.56 0.11 -19.06
N GLY A 109 4.14 -0.67 -18.14
CA GLY A 109 5.56 -0.98 -18.06
C GLY A 109 6.47 0.17 -17.60
N THR A 110 6.27 1.39 -18.10
CA THR A 110 7.13 2.55 -17.80
C THR A 110 6.34 3.82 -17.58
N ASN A 111 6.72 4.60 -16.57
CA ASN A 111 6.26 5.97 -16.35
C ASN A 111 7.47 6.91 -16.30
N THR A 112 7.41 8.04 -17.00
CA THR A 112 8.51 9.01 -17.09
C THR A 112 8.09 10.31 -16.43
N PHE A 113 8.97 10.86 -15.60
CA PHE A 113 8.77 12.13 -14.89
C PHE A 113 9.85 13.11 -15.33
N THR A 114 9.47 14.36 -15.56
CA THR A 114 10.36 15.47 -15.92
C THR A 114 10.38 16.49 -14.79
N LEU A 115 11.53 17.12 -14.54
CA LEU A 115 11.59 18.24 -13.61
C LEU A 115 11.00 19.49 -14.29
N ASP A 116 10.10 20.18 -13.59
CA ASP A 116 9.63 21.53 -13.98
C ASP A 116 10.66 22.62 -13.67
#